data_AF-A0AAN7TD11-F1
#
_entry.id   AF-A0AAN7TD11-F1
#
_cell.length_a   1.000
_cell.length_b   1.000
_cell.length_c   1.000
_cell.angle_alpha   90.00
_cell.angle_beta   90.00
_cell.angle_gamma   90.00
#
_symmetry.space_group_name_H-M   'P 1'
#
loop_
_entity.id
_entity.type
_entity.pdbx_description
1 polymer ?
#
loop_
_entity_poly.entity_id
_entity_poly.type
_entity_poly.pdbx_seq_one_letter_code
_entity_poly.pdbx_strand_id
1 'polypeptide(L)'
;MRLPRILSTTAVAASYITSAHALYPQDFSAKGAYFVTDTAAGDQYVVGINAVHNGDLYFHMSAPYKNSWVGVGIGEEMAGAFMLISYKSANGTGVTTSPRMGTGHNEPELLDVNVEKIWTDEYAPNSNQAKAGGIFISHAVCRGCANYSSLSYTNKAQPFIFAMGPEEAMTSDSLEAPLRRHSYYGKFTMDMTVATTPLDFYEGADYGRVPGPNQNGTDAVINDNTFVSLGTSHGFDKHKDSDPYPIAHAVIMGLAFFVVFPAGSLLLRWLHSVTVHWIIQLIGVLMIAVGFACGVAVSLEYNHSKRFTSGHQILGLLILAGVLVQLGLGLAHHMIFKRTKQRTTFAKTHMVLGPLITILAIINGGLGLNFANENFARIPYAVAILVLGIAFIFARTWLHLFLRHQQYQPDEEVLEQYHSRRANAYDSESTNSPHSAASSSKRFDYSPSKLAEAGVAPAYEEVEVPEAYPDPKTPASIRDRHFTYGLSSPVTVAPPTPRWPISPTARPAGLERSYSAASRGSEEDEFIGQDHPMWKNSR
;
A
#
# COMPACT_ATOMS: atom_id res chain seq x y z
N MET A 1 15.59 -24.86 82.63
CA MET A 1 16.57 -24.12 83.45
C MET A 1 17.89 -24.09 82.69
N ARG A 2 18.59 -22.94 82.59
CA ARG A 2 19.93 -22.75 81.98
C ARG A 2 20.16 -23.23 80.52
N LEU A 3 20.14 -22.27 79.59
CA LEU A 3 21.19 -22.13 78.56
C LEU A 3 22.50 -21.57 79.22
N PRO A 4 23.64 -21.36 78.51
CA PRO A 4 23.94 -21.60 77.07
C PRO A 4 25.25 -22.40 76.82
N ARG A 5 25.55 -22.68 75.55
CA ARG A 5 26.84 -22.30 74.92
C ARG A 5 26.70 -22.16 73.40
N ILE A 6 27.66 -21.49 72.77
CA ILE A 6 27.62 -20.95 71.40
C ILE A 6 28.87 -21.48 70.65
N LEU A 7 28.89 -21.33 69.31
CA LEU A 7 29.93 -21.72 68.32
C LEU A 7 29.65 -23.10 67.66
N SER A 8 29.86 -23.30 66.35
CA SER A 8 30.39 -22.40 65.30
C SER A 8 29.85 -22.69 63.87
N THR A 9 30.27 -21.83 62.92
CA THR A 9 30.50 -22.12 61.49
C THR A 9 29.32 -22.62 60.63
N THR A 10 28.77 -21.69 59.86
CA THR A 10 27.99 -21.93 58.64
C THR A 10 28.87 -22.49 57.50
N ALA A 11 28.36 -23.48 56.76
CA ALA A 11 28.90 -23.88 55.45
C ALA A 11 27.74 -24.28 54.52
N VAL A 12 27.28 -23.36 53.67
CA VAL A 12 26.29 -23.65 52.63
C VAL A 12 27.03 -23.78 51.29
N ALA A 13 27.18 -25.02 50.82
CA ALA A 13 27.77 -25.31 49.52
C ALA A 13 26.71 -25.11 48.41
N ALA A 14 26.65 -23.90 47.84
CA ALA A 14 25.80 -23.59 46.68
C ALA A 14 26.57 -23.83 45.38
N SER A 15 26.48 -25.05 44.85
CA SER A 15 27.19 -25.46 43.62
C SER A 15 26.56 -24.89 42.34
N TYR A 16 26.84 -23.62 42.05
CA TYR A 16 26.56 -23.02 40.73
C TYR A 16 27.78 -23.20 39.80
N ILE A 17 27.69 -24.16 38.89
CA ILE A 17 28.61 -24.22 37.74
C ILE A 17 28.08 -23.25 36.68
N THR A 18 28.39 -21.96 36.85
CA THR A 18 28.32 -21.00 35.76
C THR A 18 29.65 -21.01 35.02
N SER A 19 29.71 -21.67 33.86
CA SER A 19 30.84 -21.55 32.92
C SER A 19 30.83 -20.18 32.22
N ALA A 20 30.89 -19.12 33.03
CA ALA A 20 31.10 -17.77 32.56
C ALA A 20 32.55 -17.66 32.10
N HIS A 21 32.77 -17.86 30.80
CA HIS A 21 33.99 -17.39 30.16
C HIS A 21 34.02 -15.87 30.32
N ALA A 22 34.85 -15.40 31.25
CA ALA A 22 35.14 -13.98 31.39
C ALA A 22 35.87 -13.55 30.11
N LEU A 23 35.17 -12.84 29.23
CA LEU A 23 35.74 -12.31 28.00
C LEU A 23 36.93 -11.41 28.36
N TYR A 24 38.06 -11.67 27.73
CA TYR A 24 39.32 -10.96 27.99
C TYR A 24 39.24 -9.50 27.52
N PRO A 25 40.02 -8.59 28.14
CA PRO A 25 40.22 -7.26 27.60
C PRO A 25 40.84 -7.33 26.20
N GLN A 26 40.32 -6.49 25.31
CA GLN A 26 40.63 -6.29 23.89
C GLN A 26 41.50 -7.39 23.26
N ASP A 27 40.87 -8.45 22.76
CA ASP A 27 41.54 -9.39 21.86
C ASP A 27 41.94 -8.67 20.56
N PHE A 28 43.20 -8.22 20.51
CA PHE A 28 43.87 -7.63 19.35
C PHE A 28 44.27 -8.66 18.28
N SER A 29 44.13 -9.95 18.57
CA SER A 29 44.32 -11.02 17.58
C SER A 29 43.03 -11.28 16.78
N ALA A 30 41.87 -10.90 17.31
CA ALA A 30 40.59 -10.91 16.60
C ALA A 30 40.71 -10.29 15.20
N LYS A 31 40.13 -10.96 14.22
CA LYS A 31 40.13 -10.51 12.83
C LYS A 31 38.93 -9.58 12.61
N GLY A 32 39.11 -8.58 11.76
CA GLY A 32 38.09 -7.55 11.54
C GLY A 32 38.47 -6.59 10.42
N ALA A 33 37.54 -6.37 9.49
CA ALA A 33 37.60 -5.23 8.57
C ALA A 33 36.51 -4.22 8.91
N TYR A 34 36.78 -2.94 8.62
CA TYR A 34 35.97 -1.80 9.04
C TYR A 34 35.71 -0.89 7.85
N PHE A 35 34.49 -0.37 7.77
CA PHE A 35 34.04 0.57 6.76
C PHE A 35 33.41 1.78 7.45
N VAL A 36 33.73 2.99 6.97
CA VAL A 36 33.14 4.24 7.47
C VAL A 36 32.77 5.14 6.29
N THR A 37 31.54 5.65 6.30
CA THR A 37 31.13 6.77 5.45
C THR A 37 30.30 7.77 6.23
N ASP A 38 30.52 9.05 5.93
CA ASP A 38 29.60 10.11 6.34
C ASP A 38 28.29 10.01 5.53
N THR A 39 27.18 10.30 6.20
CA THR A 39 25.84 10.42 5.63
C THR A 39 25.65 11.76 4.92
N ALA A 40 24.55 11.92 4.20
CA ALA A 40 24.17 13.19 3.57
C ALA A 40 23.97 14.36 4.56
N ALA A 41 23.85 14.09 5.86
CA ALA A 41 23.68 15.08 6.94
C ALA A 41 24.97 15.34 7.75
N GLY A 42 26.06 14.62 7.48
CA GLY A 42 27.33 14.73 8.21
C GLY A 42 27.44 13.86 9.48
N ASP A 43 26.38 13.15 9.86
CA ASP A 43 26.48 12.06 10.84
C ASP A 43 27.19 10.85 10.20
N GLN A 44 27.76 9.93 10.97
CA GLN A 44 28.52 8.77 10.44
C GLN A 44 27.73 7.47 10.42
N TYR A 45 28.05 6.61 9.44
CA TYR A 45 27.68 5.20 9.38
C TYR A 45 28.95 4.33 9.40
N VAL A 46 28.97 3.35 10.29
CA VAL A 46 30.09 2.43 10.49
C VAL A 46 29.62 0.99 10.35
N VAL A 47 30.43 0.15 9.69
CA VAL A 47 30.28 -1.31 9.67
C VAL A 47 31.62 -1.96 10.05
N GLY A 48 31.60 -2.91 10.98
CA GLY A 48 32.71 -3.81 11.27
C GLY A 48 32.29 -5.27 11.05
N ILE A 49 33.11 -6.09 10.41
CA ILE A 49 32.82 -7.51 10.15
C ILE A 49 34.00 -8.44 10.44
N ASN A 50 33.72 -9.59 11.06
CA ASN A 50 34.57 -10.76 11.15
C ASN A 50 33.85 -11.94 10.48
N ALA A 51 34.59 -12.70 9.66
CA ALA A 51 34.07 -13.89 8.98
C ALA A 51 34.79 -15.14 9.51
N VAL A 52 34.05 -16.24 9.67
CA VAL A 52 34.57 -17.52 10.14
C VAL A 52 34.33 -18.59 9.08
N HIS A 53 35.24 -19.54 8.93
CA HIS A 53 35.19 -20.53 7.83
C HIS A 53 33.99 -21.51 7.89
N ASN A 54 33.30 -21.61 9.03
CA ASN A 54 32.01 -22.31 9.15
C ASN A 54 30.82 -21.54 8.51
N GLY A 55 31.06 -20.30 8.08
CA GLY A 55 30.10 -19.42 7.43
C GLY A 55 29.49 -18.36 8.33
N ASP A 56 29.83 -18.32 9.63
CA ASP A 56 29.35 -17.28 10.54
C ASP A 56 29.93 -15.91 10.21
N LEU A 57 29.07 -14.90 10.28
CA LEU A 57 29.42 -13.48 10.11
C LEU A 57 29.11 -12.73 11.41
N TYR A 58 30.15 -12.34 12.14
CA TYR A 58 30.04 -11.48 13.31
C TYR A 58 30.15 -10.02 12.88
N PHE A 59 29.21 -9.17 13.29
CA PHE A 59 29.12 -7.81 12.75
C PHE A 59 28.67 -6.75 13.78
N HIS A 60 29.24 -5.57 13.60
CA HIS A 60 28.81 -4.31 14.22
C HIS A 60 28.29 -3.40 13.10
N MET A 61 27.14 -2.74 13.32
CA MET A 61 26.70 -1.60 12.53
C MET A 61 26.21 -0.48 13.44
N SER A 62 26.71 0.74 13.28
CA SER A 62 26.20 1.93 14.00
C SER A 62 25.79 3.02 13.03
N ALA A 63 24.57 3.54 13.19
CA ALA A 63 23.96 4.48 12.24
C ALA A 63 23.17 5.61 12.93
N PRO A 64 22.95 6.76 12.28
CA PRO A 64 22.23 7.89 12.87
C PRO A 64 20.77 7.54 13.14
N TYR A 65 20.24 7.98 14.29
CA TYR A 65 18.86 7.68 14.70
C TYR A 65 17.77 8.23 13.74
N LYS A 66 18.14 9.18 12.86
CA LYS A 66 17.25 9.85 11.89
C LYS A 66 16.74 8.91 10.80
N ASN A 67 17.59 8.03 10.26
CA ASN A 67 17.23 7.12 9.17
C ASN A 67 16.20 6.08 9.63
N SER A 68 15.26 5.70 8.77
CA SER A 68 14.29 4.63 9.05
C SER A 68 14.98 3.27 9.24
N TRP A 69 15.90 2.95 8.34
CA TRP A 69 16.72 1.74 8.34
C TRP A 69 18.12 2.03 7.78
N VAL A 70 19.07 1.14 8.03
CA VAL A 70 20.36 1.05 7.30
C VAL A 70 20.65 -0.40 6.92
N GLY A 71 21.52 -0.61 5.94
CA GLY A 71 21.98 -1.95 5.60
C GLY A 71 23.36 -2.00 5.00
N VAL A 72 23.97 -3.17 5.12
CA VAL A 72 25.17 -3.60 4.39
C VAL A 72 24.83 -4.83 3.56
N GLY A 73 25.36 -4.90 2.34
CA GLY A 73 25.22 -6.06 1.45
C GLY A 73 26.57 -6.56 0.94
N ILE A 74 26.67 -7.87 0.72
CA ILE A 74 27.88 -8.54 0.21
C ILE A 74 27.70 -8.81 -1.28
N GLY A 75 28.47 -8.12 -2.12
CA GLY A 75 28.34 -8.15 -3.58
C GLY A 75 28.58 -6.78 -4.23
N GLU A 76 28.56 -6.74 -5.56
CA GLU A 76 28.78 -5.51 -6.34
C GLU A 76 27.53 -4.65 -6.52
N GLU A 77 26.33 -5.23 -6.38
CA GLU A 77 25.05 -4.56 -6.58
C GLU A 77 23.94 -5.20 -5.74
N MET A 78 22.72 -4.67 -5.85
CA MET A 78 21.56 -5.13 -5.07
C MET A 78 21.07 -6.53 -5.46
N ALA A 79 21.21 -6.90 -6.74
CA ALA A 79 20.82 -8.22 -7.23
C ALA A 79 21.84 -9.28 -6.81
N GLY A 80 21.39 -10.40 -6.23
CA GLY A 80 22.24 -11.50 -5.78
C GLY A 80 23.06 -11.21 -4.51
N ALA A 81 22.93 -10.04 -3.89
CA ALA A 81 23.60 -9.72 -2.64
C ALA A 81 22.81 -10.22 -1.42
N PHE A 82 23.50 -10.91 -0.51
CA PHE A 82 23.04 -11.11 0.87
C PHE A 82 23.18 -9.79 1.63
N MET A 83 22.20 -9.43 2.45
CA MET A 83 22.13 -8.16 3.15
C MET A 83 21.77 -8.33 4.63
N LEU A 84 22.39 -7.51 5.48
CA LEU A 84 21.98 -7.30 6.86
C LEU A 84 21.37 -5.90 6.98
N ILE A 85 20.08 -5.83 7.29
CA ILE A 85 19.30 -4.59 7.35
C ILE A 85 18.83 -4.36 8.79
N SER A 86 19.14 -3.20 9.35
CA SER A 86 18.84 -2.83 10.74
C SER A 86 17.94 -1.61 10.82
N TYR A 87 16.94 -1.67 11.69
CA TYR A 87 16.00 -0.57 12.00
C TYR A 87 15.60 -0.61 13.47
N LYS A 88 14.91 0.42 13.94
CA LYS A 88 14.49 0.54 15.33
C LYS A 88 13.39 -0.50 15.63
N SER A 89 13.47 -1.15 16.80
CA SER A 89 12.43 -2.07 17.30
C SER A 89 11.12 -1.33 17.61
N ALA A 90 10.00 -2.05 17.78
CA ALA A 90 8.68 -1.45 18.00
C ALA A 90 8.58 -0.63 19.30
N ASN A 91 9.46 -0.91 20.28
CA ASN A 91 9.62 -0.13 21.50
C ASN A 91 10.37 1.21 21.31
N GLY A 92 10.96 1.46 20.13
CA GLY A 92 11.75 2.66 19.82
C GLY A 92 13.15 2.71 20.45
N THR A 93 13.49 1.79 21.36
CA THR A 93 14.75 1.79 22.13
C THR A 93 15.66 0.60 21.82
N GLY A 94 15.16 -0.44 21.15
CA GLY A 94 15.94 -1.57 20.63
C GLY A 94 16.24 -1.43 19.14
N VAL A 95 17.09 -2.32 18.62
CA VAL A 95 17.34 -2.51 17.20
C VAL A 95 16.87 -3.89 16.74
N THR A 96 16.15 -3.94 15.62
CA THR A 96 15.74 -5.16 14.91
C THR A 96 16.61 -5.31 13.67
N THR A 97 17.18 -6.50 13.49
CA THR A 97 18.14 -6.77 12.40
C THR A 97 17.66 -7.96 11.59
N SER A 98 17.40 -7.73 10.31
CA SER A 98 16.84 -8.68 9.35
C SER A 98 17.93 -9.13 8.36
N PRO A 99 18.22 -10.44 8.26
CA PRO A 99 18.97 -11.01 7.15
C PRO A 99 18.06 -11.08 5.93
N ARG A 100 18.50 -10.55 4.78
CA ARG A 100 17.69 -10.50 3.56
C ARG A 100 18.48 -10.86 2.31
N MET A 101 17.75 -11.23 1.27
CA MET A 101 18.29 -11.57 -0.04
C MET A 101 17.76 -10.62 -1.11
N GLY A 102 18.66 -10.02 -1.90
CA GLY A 102 18.30 -9.22 -3.06
C GLY A 102 18.06 -10.08 -4.30
N THR A 103 16.84 -10.06 -4.84
CA THR A 103 16.47 -10.77 -6.08
C THR A 103 16.66 -9.93 -7.36
N GLY A 104 16.97 -8.65 -7.20
CA GLY A 104 16.96 -7.62 -8.23
C GLY A 104 16.96 -6.24 -7.60
N HIS A 105 16.67 -5.19 -8.37
CA HIS A 105 16.46 -3.82 -7.85
C HIS A 105 15.03 -3.63 -7.29
N ASN A 106 14.67 -4.49 -6.34
CA ASN A 106 13.37 -4.50 -5.65
C ASN A 106 13.61 -4.69 -4.14
N GLU A 107 12.60 -4.42 -3.31
CA GLU A 107 12.67 -4.61 -1.85
C GLU A 107 13.22 -6.02 -1.52
N PRO A 108 14.32 -6.15 -0.76
CA PRO A 108 14.91 -7.45 -0.42
C PRO A 108 13.94 -8.30 0.40
N GLU A 109 13.92 -9.60 0.11
CA GLU A 109 13.03 -10.58 0.76
C GLU A 109 13.74 -11.22 1.97
N LEU A 110 13.00 -11.67 2.98
CA LEU A 110 13.59 -12.26 4.19
C LEU A 110 14.33 -13.57 3.87
N LEU A 111 15.52 -13.74 4.45
CA LEU A 111 16.22 -15.02 4.44
C LEU A 111 16.03 -15.73 5.78
N ASP A 112 15.67 -17.01 5.76
CA ASP A 112 15.46 -17.83 6.96
C ASP A 112 16.80 -18.34 7.52
N VAL A 113 17.54 -17.44 8.19
CA VAL A 113 18.82 -17.71 8.87
C VAL A 113 18.86 -17.03 10.24
N ASN A 114 19.59 -17.62 11.19
CA ASN A 114 19.61 -17.17 12.57
C ASN A 114 20.53 -15.95 12.77
N VAL A 115 20.01 -14.88 13.39
CA VAL A 115 20.79 -13.70 13.79
C VAL A 115 20.72 -13.54 15.31
N GLU A 116 21.82 -13.90 15.98
CA GLU A 116 21.93 -13.88 17.44
C GLU A 116 22.50 -12.54 17.91
N LYS A 117 21.68 -11.78 18.65
CA LYS A 117 22.08 -10.50 19.25
C LYS A 117 23.04 -10.71 20.41
N ILE A 118 24.18 -10.04 20.35
CA ILE A 118 25.19 -10.02 21.41
C ILE A 118 24.97 -8.75 22.24
N TRP A 119 24.72 -8.89 23.54
CA TRP A 119 24.33 -7.78 24.44
C TRP A 119 25.42 -7.39 25.44
N THR A 120 26.53 -8.13 25.47
CA THR A 120 27.59 -8.01 26.47
C THR A 120 28.95 -8.06 25.77
N ASP A 121 29.34 -6.93 25.20
CA ASP A 121 30.67 -6.66 24.67
C ASP A 121 31.16 -5.36 25.33
N GLU A 122 32.39 -5.36 25.85
CA GLU A 122 33.01 -4.23 26.55
C GLU A 122 33.03 -2.96 25.68
N TYR A 123 33.16 -3.11 24.37
CA TYR A 123 33.27 -2.03 23.39
C TYR A 123 31.92 -1.58 22.84
N ALA A 124 30.84 -2.33 23.11
CA ALA A 124 29.48 -2.01 22.70
C ALA A 124 28.49 -2.14 23.88
N PRO A 125 28.60 -1.30 24.92
CA PRO A 125 27.70 -1.36 26.09
C PRO A 125 26.23 -1.04 25.74
N ASN A 126 26.01 -0.30 24.65
CA ASN A 126 24.68 -0.01 24.09
C ASN A 126 24.38 -0.86 22.84
N SER A 127 24.99 -2.04 22.74
CA SER A 127 24.72 -3.04 21.69
C SER A 127 23.23 -3.36 21.58
N ASN A 128 22.71 -3.40 20.35
CA ASN A 128 21.30 -3.66 20.02
C ASN A 128 20.30 -2.63 20.61
N GLN A 129 20.77 -1.44 20.99
CA GLN A 129 19.95 -0.33 21.46
C GLN A 129 19.91 0.84 20.44
N ALA A 130 18.85 1.65 20.54
CA ALA A 130 18.60 2.83 19.72
C ALA A 130 18.42 4.07 20.61
N LYS A 131 19.34 5.04 20.47
CA LYS A 131 19.41 6.23 21.34
C LYS A 131 18.84 7.44 20.61
N ALA A 132 17.67 7.90 21.05
CA ALA A 132 17.01 9.06 20.44
C ALA A 132 17.94 10.30 20.43
N GLY A 133 18.09 10.91 19.25
CA GLY A 133 19.01 12.05 19.03
C GLY A 133 20.50 11.68 18.91
N GLY A 134 20.85 10.40 18.98
CA GLY A 134 22.20 9.88 18.74
C GLY A 134 22.20 8.85 17.61
N ILE A 135 22.70 7.65 17.90
CA ILE A 135 22.80 6.53 16.96
C ILE A 135 21.96 5.34 17.41
N PHE A 136 21.82 4.35 16.52
CA PHE A 136 21.39 3.00 16.86
C PHE A 136 22.45 1.98 16.44
N ILE A 137 22.62 0.93 17.25
CA ILE A 137 23.69 -0.06 17.11
C ILE A 137 23.08 -1.44 16.89
N SER A 138 23.39 -2.11 15.78
CA SER A 138 23.20 -3.56 15.63
C SER A 138 24.53 -4.27 15.94
N HIS A 139 24.48 -5.32 16.76
CA HIS A 139 25.70 -6.00 17.22
C HIS A 139 25.40 -7.49 17.46
N ALA A 140 25.79 -8.35 16.52
CA ALA A 140 25.26 -9.71 16.42
C ALA A 140 26.17 -10.65 15.64
N VAL A 141 25.82 -11.94 15.64
CA VAL A 141 26.33 -12.94 14.69
C VAL A 141 25.20 -13.47 13.83
N CYS A 142 25.45 -13.56 12.52
CA CYS A 142 24.58 -14.19 11.54
C CYS A 142 25.12 -15.59 11.23
N ARG A 143 24.41 -16.63 11.66
CA ARG A 143 24.91 -18.01 11.62
C ARG A 143 24.88 -18.59 10.20
N GLY A 144 26.03 -19.09 9.72
CA GLY A 144 26.17 -19.66 8.39
C GLY A 144 25.90 -18.71 7.21
N CYS A 145 25.73 -17.40 7.46
CA CYS A 145 25.23 -16.45 6.47
C CYS A 145 26.19 -16.16 5.30
N ALA A 146 27.50 -16.42 5.46
CA ALA A 146 28.45 -16.32 4.35
C ALA A 146 28.08 -17.27 3.19
N ASN A 147 27.46 -18.43 3.49
CA ASN A 147 27.07 -19.44 2.51
C ASN A 147 25.95 -18.98 1.56
N TYR A 148 25.27 -17.87 1.88
CA TYR A 148 24.22 -17.25 1.05
C TYR A 148 24.73 -16.01 0.29
N SER A 149 26.04 -15.77 0.31
CA SER A 149 26.67 -14.54 -0.17
C SER A 149 27.79 -14.81 -1.17
N SER A 150 28.24 -13.75 -1.86
CA SER A 150 29.41 -13.79 -2.76
C SER A 150 30.76 -13.61 -2.03
N LEU A 151 30.82 -13.92 -0.73
CA LEU A 151 31.98 -13.64 0.12
C LEU A 151 33.16 -14.56 -0.19
N SER A 152 34.32 -13.97 -0.53
CA SER A 152 35.59 -14.69 -0.55
C SER A 152 36.45 -14.31 0.65
N TYR A 153 36.73 -15.30 1.50
CA TYR A 153 37.59 -15.20 2.68
C TYR A 153 39.00 -14.67 2.39
N THR A 154 39.49 -14.78 1.15
CA THR A 154 40.86 -14.40 0.75
C THR A 154 40.93 -13.15 -0.13
N ASN A 155 39.80 -12.51 -0.42
CA ASN A 155 39.76 -11.36 -1.33
C ASN A 155 40.13 -10.05 -0.60
N LYS A 156 41.22 -9.41 -1.04
CA LYS A 156 41.71 -8.13 -0.48
C LYS A 156 40.87 -6.90 -0.86
N ALA A 157 39.97 -7.05 -1.81
CA ALA A 157 39.04 -6.02 -2.24
C ALA A 157 37.67 -6.66 -2.51
N GLN A 158 37.16 -7.40 -1.52
CA GLN A 158 35.81 -7.97 -1.59
C GLN A 158 34.79 -6.85 -1.79
N PRO A 159 33.90 -6.92 -2.80
CA PRO A 159 32.88 -5.92 -3.02
C PRO A 159 31.76 -6.01 -1.98
N PHE A 160 31.36 -4.85 -1.47
CA PHE A 160 30.20 -4.64 -0.62
C PHE A 160 29.41 -3.42 -1.08
N ILE A 161 28.13 -3.39 -0.72
CA ILE A 161 27.24 -2.23 -0.88
C ILE A 161 26.76 -1.74 0.49
N PHE A 162 26.44 -0.45 0.58
CA PHE A 162 25.72 0.11 1.73
C PHE A 162 24.48 0.88 1.26
N ALA A 163 23.46 0.91 2.11
CA ALA A 163 22.24 1.67 1.86
C ALA A 163 21.64 2.22 3.16
N MET A 164 20.94 3.34 3.05
CA MET A 164 20.25 4.02 4.15
C MET A 164 18.84 4.41 3.70
N GLY A 165 17.86 4.06 4.51
CA GLY A 165 16.48 4.51 4.35
C GLY A 165 16.35 6.02 4.59
N PRO A 166 15.25 6.64 4.11
CA PRO A 166 14.96 8.06 4.29
C PRO A 166 14.91 8.47 5.78
N GLU A 167 15.03 9.77 6.04
CA GLU A 167 14.92 10.35 7.38
C GLU A 167 13.44 10.40 7.84
N GLU A 168 12.88 9.22 8.10
CA GLU A 168 11.50 9.01 8.56
C GLU A 168 11.41 8.09 9.79
N ALA A 169 10.29 8.13 10.50
CA ALA A 169 10.04 7.29 11.67
C ALA A 169 9.59 5.88 11.28
N MET A 170 10.49 4.91 11.36
CA MET A 170 10.21 3.47 11.28
C MET A 170 10.52 2.79 12.61
N THR A 171 9.62 1.93 13.08
CA THR A 171 9.78 1.06 14.25
C THR A 171 9.09 -0.29 14.00
N SER A 172 9.76 -1.43 14.20
CA SER A 172 9.19 -2.78 13.98
C SER A 172 10.00 -3.88 14.66
N ASP A 173 9.31 -4.88 15.23
CA ASP A 173 9.93 -6.12 15.71
C ASP A 173 9.87 -7.26 14.67
N SER A 174 9.03 -7.14 13.63
CA SER A 174 9.00 -8.10 12.52
C SER A 174 10.23 -7.93 11.62
N LEU A 175 10.94 -9.02 11.34
CA LEU A 175 12.05 -9.05 10.39
C LEU A 175 11.59 -8.70 8.96
N GLU A 176 10.36 -9.04 8.61
CA GLU A 176 9.71 -8.73 7.32
C GLU A 176 9.14 -7.30 7.25
N ALA A 177 9.58 -6.37 8.10
CA ALA A 177 9.11 -4.98 8.07
C ALA A 177 9.24 -4.36 6.67
N PRO A 178 8.20 -3.73 6.11
CA PRO A 178 8.27 -3.14 4.77
C PRO A 178 9.26 -1.98 4.76
N LEU A 179 10.22 -2.02 3.84
CA LEU A 179 11.25 -1.00 3.69
C LEU A 179 10.86 -0.02 2.58
N ARG A 180 10.95 1.30 2.83
CA ARG A 180 11.02 2.29 1.74
C ARG A 180 12.35 2.14 0.99
N ARG A 181 12.35 2.47 -0.30
CA ARG A 181 13.57 2.67 -1.10
C ARG A 181 14.58 3.53 -0.34
N HIS A 182 15.87 3.18 -0.43
CA HIS A 182 16.95 3.96 0.16
C HIS A 182 17.01 5.39 -0.40
N SER A 183 17.34 6.37 0.45
CA SER A 183 17.60 7.75 0.02
C SER A 183 19.09 8.03 -0.22
N TYR A 184 19.97 7.17 0.30
CA TYR A 184 21.41 7.24 0.11
C TYR A 184 21.99 5.83 0.03
N TYR A 185 22.81 5.55 -0.98
CA TYR A 185 23.49 4.27 -1.16
C TYR A 185 24.87 4.45 -1.81
N GLY A 186 25.67 3.39 -1.81
CA GLY A 186 26.92 3.34 -2.55
C GLY A 186 27.67 2.04 -2.38
N LYS A 187 28.91 2.01 -2.85
CA LYS A 187 29.77 0.81 -2.87
C LYS A 187 30.99 1.01 -1.99
N PHE A 188 31.55 -0.08 -1.50
CA PHE A 188 32.85 -0.11 -0.85
C PHE A 188 33.53 -1.47 -1.04
N THR A 189 34.75 -1.60 -0.55
CA THR A 189 35.45 -2.89 -0.48
C THR A 189 35.99 -3.15 0.92
N MET A 190 36.24 -4.41 1.25
CA MET A 190 36.96 -4.81 2.47
C MET A 190 38.07 -5.81 2.11
N ASP A 191 39.16 -5.78 2.87
CA ASP A 191 40.19 -6.83 2.80
C ASP A 191 39.78 -7.98 3.72
N MET A 192 39.29 -9.06 3.12
CA MET A 192 38.85 -10.24 3.87
C MET A 192 40.01 -11.05 4.46
N THR A 193 41.26 -10.81 4.02
CA THR A 193 42.45 -11.45 4.61
C THR A 193 42.78 -10.92 6.02
N VAL A 194 42.26 -9.75 6.39
CA VAL A 194 42.31 -9.23 7.78
C VAL A 194 41.00 -9.36 8.54
N ALA A 195 39.87 -9.65 7.85
CA ALA A 195 38.56 -9.87 8.46
C ALA A 195 38.28 -11.33 8.85
N THR A 196 38.87 -12.30 8.13
CA THR A 196 38.58 -13.72 8.31
C THR A 196 39.45 -14.35 9.41
N THR A 197 38.84 -15.13 10.32
CA THR A 197 39.59 -16.00 11.25
C THR A 197 40.30 -17.11 10.45
N PRO A 198 41.64 -17.23 10.51
CA PRO A 198 42.37 -18.24 9.75
C PRO A 198 42.20 -19.65 10.35
N LEU A 199 42.37 -20.68 9.51
CA LEU A 199 42.19 -22.09 9.90
C LEU A 199 43.19 -22.59 10.98
N ASP A 200 44.30 -21.88 11.18
CA ASP A 200 45.33 -22.14 12.19
C ASP A 200 45.28 -21.15 13.37
N PHE A 201 44.16 -20.44 13.56
CA PHE A 201 43.98 -19.52 14.69
C PHE A 201 44.10 -20.24 16.05
N TYR A 202 44.77 -19.61 17.01
CA TYR A 202 45.21 -20.26 18.25
C TYR A 202 44.06 -20.64 19.21
N GLU A 203 42.88 -20.01 19.10
CA GLU A 203 41.65 -20.41 19.82
C GLU A 203 40.76 -21.37 19.00
N GLY A 204 41.18 -21.75 17.79
CA GLY A 204 40.49 -22.65 16.87
C GLY A 204 39.92 -21.96 15.63
N ALA A 205 39.77 -22.72 14.54
CA ALA A 205 39.28 -22.23 13.24
C ALA A 205 37.83 -21.71 13.27
N ASP A 206 37.03 -22.17 14.25
CA ASP A 206 35.64 -21.74 14.48
C ASP A 206 35.53 -20.49 15.38
N TYR A 207 36.65 -19.95 15.86
CA TYR A 207 36.63 -18.73 16.69
C TYR A 207 36.16 -17.53 15.88
N GLY A 208 35.21 -16.80 16.44
CA GLY A 208 34.75 -15.53 15.91
C GLY A 208 34.13 -14.68 16.99
N ARG A 209 34.24 -13.37 16.81
CA ARG A 209 33.65 -12.36 17.69
C ARG A 209 33.37 -11.11 16.87
N VAL A 210 32.47 -10.26 17.38
CA VAL A 210 32.26 -8.96 16.74
C VAL A 210 33.56 -8.14 16.86
N PRO A 211 34.06 -7.53 15.78
CA PRO A 211 35.28 -6.74 15.83
C PRO A 211 35.16 -5.57 16.82
N GLY A 212 36.20 -5.37 17.63
CA GLY A 212 36.31 -4.22 18.53
C GLY A 212 36.79 -2.95 17.83
N PRO A 213 36.91 -1.81 18.54
CA PRO A 213 37.47 -0.58 18.02
C PRO A 213 38.91 -0.74 17.54
N ASN A 214 39.20 -0.22 16.34
CA ASN A 214 40.50 -0.26 15.67
C ASN A 214 41.37 0.96 16.02
N GLN A 215 41.70 1.12 17.31
CA GLN A 215 42.52 2.21 17.83
C GLN A 215 43.86 1.72 18.39
N ASN A 216 44.93 2.51 18.17
CA ASN A 216 46.27 2.25 18.71
C ASN A 216 46.57 3.15 19.92
N GLY A 217 46.93 2.54 21.05
CA GLY A 217 47.86 3.16 22.01
C GLY A 217 47.30 4.09 23.09
N THR A 218 45.98 4.26 23.19
CA THR A 218 45.32 4.91 24.35
C THR A 218 44.05 4.13 24.70
N ASP A 219 43.67 4.14 25.98
CA ASP A 219 42.45 3.48 26.47
C ASP A 219 41.26 3.82 25.57
N ALA A 220 40.66 2.79 24.94
CA ALA A 220 39.51 2.98 24.06
C ALA A 220 38.34 3.49 24.92
N VAL A 221 38.07 4.80 24.87
CA VAL A 221 37.06 5.46 25.70
C VAL A 221 35.69 4.90 25.33
N ILE A 222 35.21 3.91 26.09
CA ILE A 222 34.03 3.11 25.78
C ILE A 222 32.82 4.02 25.52
N ASN A 223 32.51 4.24 24.25
CA ASN A 223 31.42 5.10 23.81
C ASN A 223 30.82 4.63 22.49
N ASP A 224 29.58 5.06 22.22
CA ASP A 224 28.78 4.62 21.07
C ASP A 224 29.47 4.91 19.72
N ASN A 225 30.38 5.89 19.67
CA ASN A 225 31.09 6.34 18.47
C ASN A 225 32.57 5.90 18.42
N THR A 226 33.04 4.96 19.25
CA THR A 226 34.49 4.60 19.30
C THR A 226 35.01 3.80 18.09
N PHE A 227 34.13 3.31 17.21
CA PHE A 227 34.48 2.43 16.08
C PHE A 227 35.06 3.20 14.87
N VAL A 228 36.17 3.90 15.11
CA VAL A 228 36.93 4.75 14.16
C VAL A 228 38.40 4.79 14.61
N SER A 229 39.43 4.87 13.76
CA SER A 229 39.45 5.21 12.32
C SER A 229 40.55 4.49 11.51
N LEU A 230 41.30 3.55 12.09
CA LEU A 230 42.58 3.10 11.51
C LEU A 230 42.40 2.00 10.45
N GLY A 231 42.77 2.28 9.20
CA GLY A 231 42.68 1.32 8.10
C GLY A 231 41.25 1.01 7.63
N THR A 232 40.28 1.86 7.96
CA THR A 232 38.89 1.75 7.49
C THR A 232 38.80 1.94 5.99
N SER A 233 37.96 1.16 5.31
CA SER A 233 37.57 1.47 3.92
C SER A 233 36.51 2.57 3.87
N HIS A 234 36.41 3.22 2.71
CA HIS A 234 35.53 4.38 2.49
C HIS A 234 34.61 4.15 1.29
N GLY A 235 33.44 4.79 1.33
CA GLY A 235 32.41 4.60 0.32
C GLY A 235 32.68 5.39 -0.96
N PHE A 236 32.67 4.69 -2.08
CA PHE A 236 32.72 5.22 -3.44
C PHE A 236 31.39 4.97 -4.17
N ASP A 237 31.24 5.53 -5.39
CA ASP A 237 30.01 5.41 -6.20
C ASP A 237 28.74 5.72 -5.39
N LYS A 238 28.76 6.86 -4.66
CA LYS A 238 27.75 7.22 -3.66
C LYS A 238 26.66 8.10 -4.26
N HIS A 239 25.41 7.63 -4.23
CA HIS A 239 24.26 8.26 -4.87
C HIS A 239 23.21 8.71 -3.85
N LYS A 240 22.51 9.80 -4.17
CA LYS A 240 21.25 10.17 -3.53
C LYS A 240 20.10 9.69 -4.42
N ASP A 241 19.06 9.15 -3.80
CA ASP A 241 17.95 8.48 -4.49
C ASP A 241 16.60 8.93 -3.91
N SER A 242 15.53 8.68 -4.66
CA SER A 242 14.16 9.07 -4.34
C SER A 242 13.18 8.16 -5.05
N ASP A 243 12.00 7.94 -4.47
CA ASP A 243 10.91 7.19 -5.11
C ASP A 243 9.81 8.15 -5.62
N PRO A 244 9.88 8.62 -6.89
CA PRO A 244 8.87 9.52 -7.44
C PRO A 244 7.58 8.79 -7.87
N TYR A 245 7.60 7.46 -8.03
CA TYR A 245 6.51 6.75 -8.70
C TYR A 245 5.20 6.67 -7.89
N PRO A 246 5.20 6.46 -6.56
CA PRO A 246 3.98 6.53 -5.74
C PRO A 246 3.36 7.93 -5.75
N ILE A 247 4.21 8.97 -5.72
CA ILE A 247 3.78 10.38 -5.75
C ILE A 247 3.17 10.70 -7.11
N ALA A 248 3.85 10.32 -8.21
CA ALA A 248 3.34 10.49 -9.57
C ALA A 248 2.00 9.75 -9.78
N HIS A 249 1.90 8.50 -9.33
CA HIS A 249 0.65 7.73 -9.35
C HIS A 249 -0.47 8.48 -8.61
N ALA A 250 -0.25 8.87 -7.35
CA ALA A 250 -1.25 9.53 -6.51
C ALA A 250 -1.71 10.88 -7.08
N VAL A 251 -0.78 11.72 -7.54
CA VAL A 251 -1.08 13.05 -8.10
C VAL A 251 -1.82 12.92 -9.43
N ILE A 252 -1.35 12.07 -10.35
CA ILE A 252 -1.96 11.93 -11.68
C ILE A 252 -3.37 11.31 -11.57
N MET A 253 -3.55 10.26 -10.76
CA MET A 253 -4.87 9.68 -10.50
C MET A 253 -5.80 10.67 -9.80
N GLY A 254 -5.31 11.39 -8.79
CA GLY A 254 -6.06 12.42 -8.07
C GLY A 254 -6.57 13.52 -9.00
N LEU A 255 -5.70 14.10 -9.83
CA LEU A 255 -6.08 15.12 -10.81
C LEU A 255 -7.08 14.59 -11.86
N ALA A 256 -6.88 13.36 -12.35
CA ALA A 256 -7.79 12.75 -13.31
C ALA A 256 -9.22 12.62 -12.73
N PHE A 257 -9.36 12.01 -11.57
CA PHE A 257 -10.66 11.72 -10.95
C PHE A 257 -11.32 12.92 -10.25
N PHE A 258 -10.55 13.84 -9.67
CA PHE A 258 -11.12 14.97 -8.91
C PHE A 258 -11.34 16.22 -9.77
N VAL A 259 -10.54 16.40 -10.83
CA VAL A 259 -10.59 17.61 -11.67
C VAL A 259 -11.05 17.28 -13.08
N VAL A 260 -10.36 16.40 -13.80
CA VAL A 260 -10.55 16.25 -15.26
C VAL A 260 -11.89 15.59 -15.62
N PHE A 261 -12.23 14.42 -15.05
CA PHE A 261 -13.51 13.78 -15.34
C PHE A 261 -14.72 14.62 -14.85
N PRO A 262 -14.71 15.19 -13.63
CA PRO A 262 -15.77 16.10 -13.17
C PRO A 262 -15.92 17.35 -14.03
N ALA A 263 -14.82 18.02 -14.39
CA ALA A 263 -14.84 19.20 -15.28
C ALA A 263 -15.44 18.86 -16.64
N GLY A 264 -15.05 17.74 -17.25
CA GLY A 264 -15.65 17.26 -18.50
C GLY A 264 -17.17 17.08 -18.43
N SER A 265 -17.72 16.74 -17.25
CA SER A 265 -19.17 16.62 -17.03
C SER A 265 -19.89 17.97 -16.81
N LEU A 266 -19.20 18.98 -16.28
CA LEU A 266 -19.70 20.35 -16.13
C LEU A 266 -19.65 21.11 -17.45
N LEU A 267 -18.53 21.02 -18.17
CA LEU A 267 -18.32 21.69 -19.46
C LEU A 267 -19.28 21.20 -20.54
N LEU A 268 -19.68 19.93 -20.50
CA LEU A 268 -20.78 19.39 -21.32
C LEU A 268 -22.10 20.16 -21.12
N ARG A 269 -22.39 20.60 -19.89
CA ARG A 269 -23.62 21.32 -19.53
C ARG A 269 -23.51 22.83 -19.79
N TRP A 270 -22.32 23.41 -19.61
CA TRP A 270 -22.10 24.84 -19.80
C TRP A 270 -21.96 25.20 -21.29
N LEU A 271 -21.07 24.51 -22.00
CA LEU A 271 -20.77 24.75 -23.42
C LEU A 271 -21.68 23.95 -24.37
N HIS A 272 -22.60 23.14 -23.84
CA HIS A 272 -23.54 22.27 -24.58
C HIS A 272 -22.86 21.34 -25.61
N SER A 273 -21.54 21.12 -25.47
CA SER A 273 -20.68 20.51 -26.50
C SER A 273 -20.23 19.12 -26.09
N VAL A 274 -20.76 18.11 -26.79
CA VAL A 274 -20.26 16.73 -26.67
C VAL A 274 -18.81 16.62 -27.15
N THR A 275 -18.37 17.49 -28.06
CA THR A 275 -16.97 17.52 -28.53
C THR A 275 -16.01 17.88 -27.41
N VAL A 276 -16.28 18.94 -26.65
CA VAL A 276 -15.47 19.31 -25.48
C VAL A 276 -15.51 18.19 -24.43
N HIS A 277 -16.67 17.57 -24.23
CA HIS A 277 -16.81 16.45 -23.30
C HIS A 277 -15.87 15.29 -23.66
N TRP A 278 -15.96 14.68 -24.85
CA TRP A 278 -15.17 13.48 -25.16
C TRP A 278 -13.66 13.75 -25.22
N ILE A 279 -13.24 14.94 -25.65
CA ILE A 279 -11.83 15.35 -25.62
C ILE A 279 -11.31 15.35 -24.17
N ILE A 280 -12.03 15.97 -23.24
CA ILE A 280 -11.62 16.03 -21.83
C ILE A 280 -11.71 14.66 -21.14
N GLN A 281 -12.69 13.82 -21.49
CA GLN A 281 -12.72 12.44 -21.01
C GLN A 281 -11.49 11.64 -21.51
N LEU A 282 -11.04 11.81 -22.76
CA LEU A 282 -9.83 11.15 -23.26
C LEU A 282 -8.55 11.65 -22.59
N ILE A 283 -8.45 12.94 -22.28
CA ILE A 283 -7.32 13.46 -21.48
C ILE A 283 -7.30 12.77 -20.10
N GLY A 284 -8.45 12.62 -19.44
CA GLY A 284 -8.56 11.87 -18.19
C GLY A 284 -8.17 10.39 -18.33
N VAL A 285 -8.54 9.73 -19.43
CA VAL A 285 -8.16 8.33 -19.72
C VAL A 285 -6.65 8.20 -19.95
N LEU A 286 -6.03 9.15 -20.66
CA LEU A 286 -4.57 9.19 -20.83
C LEU A 286 -3.85 9.38 -19.50
N MET A 287 -4.36 10.26 -18.62
CA MET A 287 -3.83 10.43 -17.27
C MET A 287 -3.96 9.15 -16.45
N ILE A 288 -5.10 8.45 -16.49
CA ILE A 288 -5.23 7.12 -15.86
C ILE A 288 -4.20 6.13 -16.41
N ALA A 289 -3.95 6.10 -17.72
CA ALA A 289 -2.97 5.18 -18.31
C ALA A 289 -1.54 5.45 -17.81
N VAL A 290 -1.12 6.72 -17.73
CA VAL A 290 0.19 7.10 -17.17
C VAL A 290 0.27 6.81 -15.67
N GLY A 291 -0.75 7.20 -14.90
CA GLY A 291 -0.81 6.91 -13.46
C GLY A 291 -0.83 5.41 -13.17
N PHE A 292 -1.50 4.61 -14.00
CA PHE A 292 -1.51 3.15 -13.89
C PHE A 292 -0.13 2.56 -14.17
N ALA A 293 0.59 3.04 -15.19
CA ALA A 293 1.97 2.62 -15.44
C ALA A 293 2.90 2.92 -14.25
N CYS A 294 2.78 4.09 -13.60
CA CYS A 294 3.49 4.37 -12.35
C CYS A 294 3.10 3.40 -11.22
N GLY A 295 1.81 3.07 -11.09
CA GLY A 295 1.32 2.10 -10.11
C GLY A 295 1.84 0.67 -10.36
N VAL A 296 2.01 0.28 -11.63
CA VAL A 296 2.63 -0.99 -12.01
C VAL A 296 4.12 -1.00 -11.68
N ALA A 297 4.86 0.08 -11.93
CA ALA A 297 6.27 0.19 -11.52
C ALA A 297 6.45 -0.04 -10.00
N VAL A 298 5.67 0.70 -9.18
CA VAL A 298 5.64 0.53 -7.72
C VAL A 298 5.25 -0.90 -7.31
N SER A 299 4.33 -1.55 -8.04
CA SER A 299 3.88 -2.90 -7.72
C SER A 299 4.96 -3.99 -7.82
N LEU A 300 5.97 -3.78 -8.67
CA LEU A 300 7.09 -4.71 -8.85
C LEU A 300 8.21 -4.49 -7.81
N GLU A 301 8.33 -3.27 -7.30
CA GLU A 301 9.38 -2.88 -6.37
C GLU A 301 9.14 -3.40 -4.95
N TYR A 302 7.95 -3.20 -4.37
CA TYR A 302 7.71 -3.49 -2.96
C TYR A 302 7.07 -4.87 -2.72
N ASN A 303 7.52 -5.57 -1.68
CA ASN A 303 7.10 -6.95 -1.40
C ASN A 303 5.61 -7.05 -1.06
N HIS A 304 5.08 -6.03 -0.38
CA HIS A 304 3.66 -5.94 -0.02
C HIS A 304 2.74 -5.61 -1.23
N SER A 305 3.29 -5.18 -2.37
CA SER A 305 2.52 -4.84 -3.57
C SER A 305 2.57 -5.87 -4.69
N LYS A 306 3.63 -6.69 -4.77
CA LYS A 306 3.82 -7.76 -5.79
C LYS A 306 2.61 -8.70 -5.96
N ARG A 307 1.80 -8.91 -4.91
CA ARG A 307 0.74 -9.93 -4.86
C ARG A 307 -0.66 -9.47 -5.30
N PHE A 308 -0.87 -8.18 -5.56
CA PHE A 308 -2.17 -7.59 -5.98
C PHE A 308 -3.37 -7.85 -5.04
N THR A 309 -3.15 -8.31 -3.80
CA THR A 309 -4.18 -8.65 -2.82
C THR A 309 -4.76 -7.45 -2.06
N SER A 310 -4.19 -6.25 -2.22
CA SER A 310 -4.66 -5.04 -1.53
C SER A 310 -6.04 -4.60 -2.04
N GLY A 311 -6.92 -4.17 -1.13
CA GLY A 311 -8.20 -3.57 -1.49
C GLY A 311 -8.06 -2.37 -2.44
N HIS A 312 -6.96 -1.60 -2.32
CA HIS A 312 -6.63 -0.51 -3.25
C HIS A 312 -6.31 -0.99 -4.67
N GLN A 313 -5.59 -2.10 -4.79
CA GLN A 313 -5.20 -2.69 -6.08
C GLN A 313 -6.41 -3.33 -6.77
N ILE A 314 -7.18 -4.14 -6.03
CA ILE A 314 -8.38 -4.82 -6.53
C ILE A 314 -9.44 -3.80 -6.98
N LEU A 315 -9.78 -2.83 -6.13
CA LEU A 315 -10.76 -1.80 -6.48
C LEU A 315 -10.22 -0.87 -7.59
N GLY A 316 -8.93 -0.55 -7.59
CA GLY A 316 -8.28 0.22 -8.67
C GLY A 316 -8.38 -0.45 -10.05
N LEU A 317 -8.19 -1.76 -10.13
CA LEU A 317 -8.35 -2.53 -11.37
C LEU A 317 -9.83 -2.59 -11.82
N LEU A 318 -10.77 -2.74 -10.89
CA LEU A 318 -12.21 -2.68 -11.19
C LEU A 318 -12.64 -1.28 -11.69
N ILE A 319 -12.05 -0.22 -11.13
CA ILE A 319 -12.24 1.16 -11.59
C ILE A 319 -11.68 1.35 -13.01
N LEU A 320 -10.47 0.86 -13.29
CA LEU A 320 -9.86 0.93 -14.63
C LEU A 320 -10.73 0.23 -15.67
N ALA A 321 -11.20 -1.00 -15.39
CA ALA A 321 -12.14 -1.70 -16.24
C ALA A 321 -13.45 -0.93 -16.42
N GLY A 322 -13.97 -0.35 -15.33
CA GLY A 322 -15.16 0.52 -15.34
C GLY A 322 -14.99 1.75 -16.25
N VAL A 323 -13.83 2.41 -16.23
CA VAL A 323 -13.53 3.56 -17.10
C VAL A 323 -13.50 3.15 -18.58
N LEU A 324 -12.91 2.00 -18.90
CA LEU A 324 -12.90 1.49 -20.29
C LEU A 324 -14.32 1.14 -20.77
N VAL A 325 -15.16 0.53 -19.92
CA VAL A 325 -16.58 0.30 -20.21
C VAL A 325 -17.35 1.62 -20.36
N GLN A 326 -17.09 2.61 -19.50
CA GLN A 326 -17.72 3.92 -19.54
C GLN A 326 -17.37 4.70 -20.83
N LEU A 327 -16.12 4.60 -21.30
CA LEU A 327 -15.67 5.14 -22.59
C LEU A 327 -16.38 4.44 -23.76
N GLY A 328 -16.44 3.11 -23.75
CA GLY A 328 -17.15 2.32 -24.76
C GLY A 328 -18.65 2.65 -24.84
N LEU A 329 -19.32 2.74 -23.69
CA LEU A 329 -20.71 3.21 -23.59
C LEU A 329 -20.89 4.66 -24.07
N GLY A 330 -19.90 5.52 -23.82
CA GLY A 330 -19.84 6.90 -24.31
C GLY A 330 -19.87 6.96 -25.83
N LEU A 331 -18.92 6.28 -26.48
CA LEU A 331 -18.82 6.19 -27.94
C LEU A 331 -20.07 5.53 -28.55
N ALA A 332 -20.48 4.37 -28.03
CA ALA A 332 -21.61 3.62 -28.57
C ALA A 332 -22.93 4.41 -28.53
N HIS A 333 -23.28 5.02 -27.39
CA HIS A 333 -24.52 5.79 -27.31
C HIS A 333 -24.47 7.06 -28.18
N HIS A 334 -23.31 7.71 -28.31
CA HIS A 334 -23.16 8.88 -29.18
C HIS A 334 -23.30 8.52 -30.67
N MET A 335 -22.72 7.40 -31.12
CA MET A 335 -22.86 6.89 -32.49
C MET A 335 -24.31 6.52 -32.81
N ILE A 336 -25.01 5.84 -31.89
CA ILE A 336 -26.43 5.49 -32.08
C ILE A 336 -27.31 6.76 -32.06
N PHE A 337 -27.04 7.72 -31.16
CA PHE A 337 -27.78 8.98 -31.10
C PHE A 337 -27.61 9.83 -32.37
N LYS A 338 -26.42 9.87 -32.97
CA LYS A 338 -26.22 10.56 -34.27
C LYS A 338 -27.14 10.00 -35.36
N ARG A 339 -27.33 8.67 -35.42
CA ARG A 339 -28.16 7.96 -36.40
C ARG A 339 -29.66 8.03 -36.10
N THR A 340 -30.06 7.84 -34.84
CA THR A 340 -31.47 7.62 -34.45
C THR A 340 -32.16 8.85 -33.84
N LYS A 341 -31.38 9.83 -33.35
CA LYS A 341 -31.84 10.98 -32.54
C LYS A 341 -32.57 10.62 -31.24
N GLN A 342 -32.67 9.34 -30.87
CA GLN A 342 -33.36 8.87 -29.67
C GLN A 342 -32.40 8.51 -28.53
N ARG A 343 -32.88 8.61 -27.27
CA ARG A 343 -32.12 8.22 -26.08
C ARG A 343 -32.09 6.69 -25.94
N THR A 344 -30.89 6.12 -25.95
CA THR A 344 -30.68 4.67 -25.77
C THR A 344 -30.65 4.25 -24.30
N THR A 345 -30.78 2.94 -24.04
CA THR A 345 -30.46 2.32 -22.75
C THR A 345 -29.01 2.60 -22.34
N PHE A 346 -28.06 2.47 -23.27
CA PHE A 346 -26.64 2.77 -23.03
C PHE A 346 -26.41 4.19 -22.49
N ALA A 347 -27.16 5.19 -22.95
CA ALA A 347 -27.07 6.56 -22.43
C ALA A 347 -27.51 6.65 -20.96
N LYS A 348 -28.57 5.91 -20.56
CA LYS A 348 -28.98 5.82 -19.14
C LYS A 348 -27.87 5.19 -18.28
N THR A 349 -27.31 4.06 -18.74
CA THR A 349 -26.21 3.38 -18.03
C THR A 349 -24.99 4.29 -17.90
N HIS A 350 -24.55 4.93 -18.98
CA HIS A 350 -23.41 5.86 -19.01
C HIS A 350 -23.60 7.06 -18.04
N MET A 351 -24.82 7.59 -17.91
CA MET A 351 -25.13 8.69 -16.99
C MET A 351 -25.09 8.30 -15.50
N VAL A 352 -25.28 7.01 -15.17
CA VAL A 352 -25.24 6.50 -13.77
C VAL A 352 -23.86 5.95 -13.42
N LEU A 353 -23.23 5.22 -14.36
CA LEU A 353 -21.96 4.53 -14.17
C LEU A 353 -20.78 5.51 -13.98
N GLY A 354 -20.72 6.61 -14.73
CA GLY A 354 -19.64 7.61 -14.61
C GLY A 354 -19.49 8.19 -13.19
N PRO A 355 -20.56 8.76 -12.60
CA PRO A 355 -20.54 9.22 -11.22
C PRO A 355 -20.20 8.13 -10.20
N LEU A 356 -20.70 6.89 -10.40
CA LEU A 356 -20.38 5.76 -9.53
C LEU A 356 -18.88 5.42 -9.55
N ILE A 357 -18.28 5.34 -10.74
CA ILE A 357 -16.82 5.13 -10.90
C ILE A 357 -16.03 6.24 -10.20
N THR A 358 -16.46 7.50 -10.34
CA THR A 358 -15.78 8.64 -9.70
C THR A 358 -15.82 8.54 -8.17
N ILE A 359 -16.96 8.16 -7.59
CA ILE A 359 -17.11 7.93 -6.14
C ILE A 359 -16.23 6.76 -5.68
N LEU A 360 -16.21 5.65 -6.42
CA LEU A 360 -15.34 4.52 -6.12
C LEU A 360 -13.85 4.89 -6.20
N ALA A 361 -13.45 5.76 -7.13
CA ALA A 361 -12.08 6.26 -7.24
C ALA A 361 -11.67 7.20 -6.10
N ILE A 362 -12.60 8.04 -5.61
CA ILE A 362 -12.42 8.83 -4.39
C ILE A 362 -12.18 7.92 -3.17
N ILE A 363 -12.94 6.83 -3.04
CA ILE A 363 -12.71 5.82 -1.99
C ILE A 363 -11.36 5.13 -2.21
N ASN A 364 -11.02 4.77 -3.45
CA ASN A 364 -9.82 3.99 -3.77
C ASN A 364 -8.52 4.75 -3.53
N GLY A 365 -8.46 6.07 -3.76
CA GLY A 365 -7.27 6.85 -3.43
C GLY A 365 -7.06 6.96 -1.91
N GLY A 366 -8.13 6.99 -1.12
CA GLY A 366 -8.05 6.89 0.34
C GLY A 366 -7.50 5.54 0.81
N LEU A 367 -7.92 4.45 0.16
CA LEU A 367 -7.31 3.13 0.36
C LEU A 367 -5.83 3.10 -0.07
N GLY A 368 -5.48 3.84 -1.13
CA GLY A 368 -4.10 3.97 -1.62
C GLY A 368 -3.16 4.66 -0.62
N LEU A 369 -3.59 5.78 -0.04
CA LEU A 369 -2.84 6.45 1.03
C LEU A 369 -2.72 5.58 2.29
N ASN A 370 -3.71 4.73 2.59
CA ASN A 370 -3.59 3.75 3.67
C ASN A 370 -2.61 2.62 3.31
N PHE A 371 -2.64 2.14 2.06
CA PHE A 371 -1.77 1.07 1.56
C PHE A 371 -0.30 1.49 1.53
N ALA A 372 0.00 2.71 1.09
CA ALA A 372 1.33 3.31 1.14
C ALA A 372 1.75 3.81 2.55
N ASN A 373 0.92 3.59 3.58
CA ASN A 373 1.13 4.06 4.96
C ASN A 373 1.33 5.59 5.11
N GLU A 374 0.79 6.38 4.18
CA GLU A 374 1.00 7.84 4.07
C GLU A 374 0.12 8.62 5.07
N ASN A 375 0.37 8.43 6.36
CA ASN A 375 -0.46 8.96 7.46
C ASN A 375 -0.65 10.49 7.40
N PHE A 376 0.40 11.24 7.08
CA PHE A 376 0.35 12.70 6.94
C PHE A 376 -0.52 13.17 5.76
N ALA A 377 -0.61 12.40 4.67
CA ALA A 377 -1.37 12.78 3.48
C ALA A 377 -2.89 12.58 3.65
N ARG A 378 -3.33 11.72 4.58
CA ARG A 378 -4.75 11.34 4.75
C ARG A 378 -5.66 12.54 5.06
N ILE A 379 -5.21 13.46 5.92
CA ILE A 379 -6.00 14.64 6.33
C ILE A 379 -6.10 15.67 5.19
N PRO A 380 -5.00 16.14 4.56
CA PRO A 380 -5.07 16.99 3.36
C PRO A 380 -5.94 16.40 2.24
N TYR A 381 -5.85 15.09 2.01
CA TYR A 381 -6.65 14.37 1.02
C TYR A 381 -8.17 14.42 1.32
N ALA A 382 -8.56 14.16 2.56
CA ALA A 382 -9.96 14.25 2.99
C ALA A 382 -10.52 15.69 2.88
N VAL A 383 -9.70 16.70 3.25
CA VAL A 383 -10.06 18.12 3.09
C VAL A 383 -10.21 18.50 1.62
N ALA A 384 -9.30 18.05 0.74
CA ALA A 384 -9.38 18.30 -0.68
C ALA A 384 -10.64 17.69 -1.32
N ILE A 385 -11.01 16.45 -0.94
CA ILE A 385 -12.27 15.83 -1.38
C ILE A 385 -13.48 16.65 -0.93
N LEU A 386 -13.51 17.10 0.33
CA LEU A 386 -14.62 17.88 0.86
C LEU A 386 -14.79 19.21 0.11
N VAL A 387 -13.71 19.96 -0.08
CA VAL A 387 -13.72 21.26 -0.76
C VAL A 387 -14.09 21.12 -2.24
N LEU A 388 -13.46 20.18 -2.97
CA LEU A 388 -13.75 19.96 -4.38
C LEU A 388 -15.15 19.36 -4.59
N GLY A 389 -15.62 18.51 -3.68
CA GLY A 389 -16.98 17.97 -3.69
C GLY A 389 -18.05 19.04 -3.50
N ILE A 390 -17.88 19.93 -2.51
CA ILE A 390 -18.76 21.09 -2.29
C ILE A 390 -18.73 22.02 -3.51
N ALA A 391 -17.55 22.35 -4.04
CA ALA A 391 -17.41 23.20 -5.22
C ALA A 391 -18.07 22.60 -6.46
N PHE A 392 -17.93 21.30 -6.70
CA PHE A 392 -18.59 20.59 -7.80
C PHE A 392 -20.12 20.56 -7.65
N ILE A 393 -20.62 20.29 -6.44
CA ILE A 393 -22.06 20.33 -6.16
C ILE A 393 -22.61 21.74 -6.39
N PHE A 394 -21.95 22.77 -5.83
CA PHE A 394 -22.32 24.17 -6.02
C PHE A 394 -22.34 24.56 -7.50
N ALA A 395 -21.27 24.31 -8.25
CA ALA A 395 -21.18 24.62 -9.67
C ALA A 395 -22.28 23.89 -10.47
N ARG A 396 -22.54 22.62 -10.16
CA ARG A 396 -23.59 21.82 -10.81
C ARG A 396 -25.00 22.33 -10.50
N THR A 397 -25.28 22.74 -9.26
CA THR A 397 -26.59 23.28 -8.86
C THR A 397 -26.80 24.69 -9.41
N TRP A 398 -25.79 25.55 -9.33
CA TRP A 398 -25.82 26.91 -9.89
C TRP A 398 -26.08 26.86 -11.40
N LEU A 399 -25.33 26.04 -12.14
CA LEU A 399 -25.50 25.87 -13.58
C LEU A 399 -26.88 25.33 -13.96
N HIS A 400 -27.45 24.42 -13.15
CA HIS A 400 -28.81 23.91 -13.35
C HIS A 400 -29.88 24.99 -13.12
N LEU A 401 -29.72 25.86 -12.12
CA LEU A 401 -30.66 26.96 -11.85
C LEU A 401 -30.53 28.08 -12.88
N PHE A 402 -29.30 28.48 -13.22
CA PHE A 402 -29.01 29.59 -14.12
C PHE A 402 -29.44 29.30 -15.57
N LEU A 403 -29.09 28.13 -16.12
CA LEU A 403 -29.53 27.74 -17.47
C LEU A 403 -31.05 27.54 -17.55
N ARG A 404 -31.69 27.05 -16.48
CA ARG A 404 -33.16 26.95 -16.41
C ARG A 404 -33.83 28.33 -16.44
N HIS A 405 -33.21 29.36 -15.87
CA HIS A 405 -33.70 30.74 -15.99
C HIS A 405 -33.58 31.28 -17.42
N GLN A 406 -32.48 30.98 -18.15
CA GLN A 406 -32.39 31.37 -19.57
C GLN A 406 -33.39 30.63 -20.47
N GLN A 407 -33.85 29.43 -20.10
CA GLN A 407 -34.95 28.73 -20.78
C GLN A 407 -36.36 29.16 -20.30
N TYR A 408 -36.47 30.10 -19.36
CA TYR A 408 -37.73 30.66 -18.89
C TYR A 408 -37.68 32.19 -18.90
N GLN A 409 -37.69 32.75 -20.10
CA GLN A 409 -38.42 33.98 -20.36
C GLN A 409 -39.61 33.60 -21.26
N PRO A 410 -40.86 33.77 -20.81
CA PRO A 410 -41.99 33.75 -21.75
C PRO A 410 -41.83 34.95 -22.68
N ASP A 411 -42.08 34.76 -23.97
CA ASP A 411 -42.01 35.84 -24.95
C ASP A 411 -42.94 36.99 -24.56
N GLU A 412 -42.58 38.24 -24.85
CA GLU A 412 -43.37 39.41 -24.47
C GLU A 412 -44.78 39.34 -25.06
N GLU A 413 -44.91 38.84 -26.30
CA GLU A 413 -46.17 38.52 -26.97
C GLU A 413 -46.98 37.43 -26.23
N VAL A 414 -46.34 36.41 -25.65
CA VAL A 414 -47.01 35.37 -24.85
C VAL A 414 -47.50 35.95 -23.52
N LEU A 415 -46.75 36.86 -22.90
CA LEU A 415 -47.18 37.62 -21.73
C LEU A 415 -48.39 38.51 -22.07
N GLU A 416 -48.33 39.32 -23.12
CA GLU A 416 -49.46 40.14 -23.59
C GLU A 416 -50.69 39.28 -23.91
N GLN A 417 -50.52 38.14 -24.57
CA GLN A 417 -51.62 37.21 -24.90
C GLN A 417 -52.19 36.47 -23.67
N TYR A 418 -51.47 36.48 -22.53
CA TYR A 418 -51.96 36.01 -21.23
C TYR A 418 -52.67 37.14 -20.46
N HIS A 419 -52.10 38.35 -20.47
CA HIS A 419 -52.68 39.54 -19.83
C HIS A 419 -53.98 39.98 -20.51
N SER A 420 -54.04 40.01 -21.83
CA SER A 420 -55.26 40.31 -22.60
C SER A 420 -56.36 39.25 -22.41
N ARG A 421 -56.01 37.95 -22.45
CA ARG A 421 -56.98 36.88 -22.11
C ARG A 421 -57.51 36.99 -20.68
N ARG A 422 -56.67 37.41 -19.72
CA ARG A 422 -57.11 37.70 -18.35
C ARG A 422 -58.02 38.93 -18.26
N ALA A 423 -57.71 40.01 -18.98
CA ALA A 423 -58.56 41.20 -19.02
C ALA A 423 -59.94 40.88 -19.61
N ASN A 424 -59.97 40.24 -20.78
CA ASN A 424 -61.20 39.84 -21.46
C ASN A 424 -62.07 38.90 -20.61
N ALA A 425 -61.46 38.04 -19.79
CA ALA A 425 -62.20 37.20 -18.83
C ALA A 425 -62.94 38.06 -17.79
N TYR A 426 -62.26 39.02 -17.16
CA TYR A 426 -62.88 39.94 -16.19
C TYR A 426 -64.00 40.79 -16.82
N ASP A 427 -63.82 41.28 -18.04
CA ASP A 427 -64.87 42.02 -18.76
C ASP A 427 -66.07 41.12 -19.12
N SER A 428 -65.82 39.88 -19.54
CA SER A 428 -66.89 38.90 -19.84
C SER A 428 -67.70 38.46 -18.62
N GLU A 429 -67.09 38.47 -17.43
CA GLU A 429 -67.75 38.16 -16.17
C GLU A 429 -68.49 39.39 -15.60
N SER A 430 -68.04 40.61 -15.92
CA SER A 430 -68.75 41.86 -15.58
C SER A 430 -70.02 42.12 -16.41
N THR A 431 -70.12 41.55 -17.61
CA THR A 431 -71.19 41.84 -18.58
C THR A 431 -72.40 40.91 -18.50
N ASN A 432 -72.37 39.88 -17.64
CA ASN A 432 -73.43 38.88 -17.50
C ASN A 432 -74.00 38.78 -16.06
N SER A 433 -74.22 39.91 -15.38
CA SER A 433 -75.11 39.92 -14.21
C SER A 433 -75.80 41.27 -13.96
N PRO A 434 -77.13 41.38 -14.14
CA PRO A 434 -77.87 42.55 -13.68
C PRO A 434 -78.24 42.38 -12.20
N HIS A 435 -77.64 43.15 -11.29
CA HIS A 435 -78.32 43.93 -10.22
C HIS A 435 -77.36 44.57 -9.21
N SER A 436 -77.56 45.87 -8.97
CA SER A 436 -77.26 46.64 -7.74
C SER A 436 -75.93 46.48 -6.96
N ALA A 437 -75.12 47.53 -7.05
CA ALA A 437 -74.63 48.33 -5.92
C ALA A 437 -73.56 47.79 -4.92
N ALA A 438 -72.38 48.42 -5.04
CA ALA A 438 -71.60 49.04 -3.96
C ALA A 438 -70.69 48.21 -3.01
N SER A 439 -69.61 48.91 -2.64
CA SER A 439 -68.82 48.80 -1.39
C SER A 439 -67.54 47.96 -1.35
N SER A 440 -66.47 48.65 -0.91
CA SER A 440 -65.30 48.20 -0.15
C SER A 440 -64.47 46.99 -0.62
N SER A 441 -63.16 47.24 -0.70
CA SER A 441 -62.14 46.20 -0.63
C SER A 441 -62.19 45.43 0.70
N LYS A 442 -61.81 44.13 0.67
CA LYS A 442 -60.91 43.53 1.67
C LYS A 442 -60.32 42.18 1.25
N ARG A 443 -59.08 42.03 1.71
CA ARG A 443 -58.13 40.90 1.61
C ARG A 443 -58.71 39.52 1.99
N PHE A 444 -58.14 38.48 1.37
CA PHE A 444 -58.07 37.06 1.81
C PHE A 444 -58.11 36.85 3.35
N ASP A 445 -58.71 35.74 3.82
CA ASP A 445 -57.95 34.48 3.96
C ASP A 445 -58.84 33.22 4.18
N TYR A 446 -58.20 32.06 4.32
CA TYR A 446 -58.72 30.70 4.10
C TYR A 446 -59.04 29.89 5.40
N SER A 447 -60.15 29.11 5.38
CA SER A 447 -60.26 27.86 6.17
C SER A 447 -61.47 26.99 5.77
N PRO A 448 -61.28 25.70 5.40
CA PRO A 448 -62.36 24.71 5.31
C PRO A 448 -62.23 23.62 6.38
N SER A 449 -63.21 23.53 7.30
CA SER A 449 -63.27 22.44 8.29
C SER A 449 -64.66 21.82 8.42
N LYS A 450 -64.81 20.59 7.91
CA LYS A 450 -65.89 19.61 8.15
C LYS A 450 -67.32 19.98 7.73
N LEU A 451 -67.91 19.07 6.93
CA LEU A 451 -69.26 18.47 6.98
C LEU A 451 -69.50 17.91 5.56
N ALA A 452 -69.41 16.61 5.29
CA ALA A 452 -70.17 15.45 5.78
C ALA A 452 -71.55 15.28 5.12
N GLU A 453 -71.74 14.11 4.52
CA GLU A 453 -73.01 13.43 4.17
C GLU A 453 -74.05 14.16 3.31
N ALA A 454 -74.01 13.86 2.00
CA ALA A 454 -75.21 13.57 1.20
C ALA A 454 -74.84 12.54 0.12
N GLY A 455 -75.46 11.35 0.14
CA GLY A 455 -75.14 10.26 -0.79
C GLY A 455 -76.31 9.92 -1.71
N VAL A 456 -76.14 10.10 -3.03
CA VAL A 456 -77.08 9.65 -4.06
C VAL A 456 -76.30 9.18 -5.31
N ALA A 457 -76.74 8.07 -5.90
CA ALA A 457 -76.48 7.62 -7.27
C ALA A 457 -77.86 7.27 -7.88
N PRO A 458 -78.10 7.36 -9.21
CA PRO A 458 -77.37 6.64 -10.27
C PRO A 458 -76.68 7.66 -11.23
N ALA A 459 -76.36 7.45 -12.52
CA ALA A 459 -76.73 6.41 -13.50
C ALA A 459 -75.68 6.24 -14.62
N TYR A 460 -76.08 5.63 -15.74
CA TYR A 460 -75.32 5.36 -16.97
C TYR A 460 -76.13 5.86 -18.18
N GLU A 461 -75.46 6.24 -19.27
CA GLU A 461 -76.06 6.33 -20.62
C GLU A 461 -74.96 6.12 -21.68
N GLU A 462 -75.32 5.55 -22.83
CA GLU A 462 -74.40 5.02 -23.86
C GLU A 462 -74.95 5.38 -25.25
N VAL A 463 -74.11 5.89 -26.16
CA VAL A 463 -74.51 6.33 -27.51
C VAL A 463 -73.43 5.94 -28.54
N GLU A 464 -73.87 5.58 -29.74
CA GLU A 464 -73.11 4.78 -30.72
C GLU A 464 -72.18 5.55 -31.68
N VAL A 465 -71.47 4.76 -32.51
CA VAL A 465 -70.48 5.14 -33.53
C VAL A 465 -71.14 5.67 -34.82
N PRO A 466 -70.37 6.16 -35.80
CA PRO A 466 -70.25 5.34 -37.03
C PRO A 466 -68.84 5.20 -37.62
N GLU A 467 -68.69 4.22 -38.51
CA GLU A 467 -67.45 3.58 -38.96
C GLU A 467 -67.02 3.99 -40.39
N ALA A 468 -65.71 3.99 -40.68
CA ALA A 468 -65.17 3.98 -42.05
C ALA A 468 -63.72 3.43 -42.14
N TYR A 469 -63.53 2.34 -42.90
CA TYR A 469 -62.25 1.74 -43.33
C TYR A 469 -62.12 1.91 -44.87
N PRO A 470 -60.96 1.73 -45.55
CA PRO A 470 -60.18 0.48 -45.53
C PRO A 470 -58.63 0.58 -45.61
N ASP A 471 -57.95 -0.48 -45.17
CA ASP A 471 -56.57 -0.86 -45.59
C ASP A 471 -56.58 -1.32 -47.07
N PRO A 472 -55.44 -1.45 -47.78
CA PRO A 472 -55.00 -2.83 -48.04
C PRO A 472 -53.47 -3.07 -48.22
N LYS A 473 -52.96 -4.15 -47.60
CA LYS A 473 -52.22 -5.32 -48.20
C LYS A 473 -50.93 -5.76 -47.48
N THR A 474 -50.96 -7.00 -46.97
CA THR A 474 -49.79 -7.88 -46.78
C THR A 474 -50.04 -9.27 -47.36
N PRO A 475 -49.01 -9.91 -47.95
CA PRO A 475 -48.80 -11.35 -47.75
C PRO A 475 -47.30 -11.72 -47.54
N ALA A 476 -46.91 -12.82 -46.89
CA ALA A 476 -47.63 -13.78 -46.04
C ALA A 476 -46.66 -14.74 -45.29
N SER A 477 -47.23 -15.53 -44.35
CA SER A 477 -46.79 -16.89 -43.94
C SER A 477 -45.67 -17.01 -42.86
N ILE A 478 -45.67 -18.00 -41.95
CA ILE A 478 -46.67 -19.05 -41.62
C ILE A 478 -46.39 -19.65 -40.20
N ARG A 479 -47.42 -19.88 -39.35
CA ARG A 479 -47.53 -20.85 -38.19
C ARG A 479 -46.45 -20.76 -37.06
N ASP A 480 -46.49 -21.38 -35.88
CA ASP A 480 -47.47 -22.01 -34.93
C ASP A 480 -46.66 -22.24 -33.59
N ARG A 481 -47.16 -22.47 -32.35
CA ARG A 481 -48.42 -22.33 -31.58
C ARG A 481 -47.99 -22.37 -30.07
N HIS A 482 -48.39 -21.46 -29.16
CA HIS A 482 -49.67 -21.33 -28.41
C HIS A 482 -49.71 -22.07 -27.04
N PHE A 483 -50.38 -21.48 -26.02
CA PHE A 483 -50.67 -21.98 -24.63
C PHE A 483 -49.54 -21.95 -23.55
N THR A 484 -49.75 -21.69 -22.25
CA THR A 484 -50.64 -20.72 -21.51
C THR A 484 -50.28 -20.61 -20.01
N TYR A 485 -50.78 -19.54 -19.36
CA TYR A 485 -50.76 -19.14 -17.95
C TYR A 485 -51.08 -20.17 -16.83
N GLY A 486 -50.65 -19.81 -15.60
CA GLY A 486 -51.30 -20.15 -14.33
C GLY A 486 -51.08 -19.03 -13.28
N LEU A 487 -52.06 -18.74 -12.42
CA LEU A 487 -52.01 -17.69 -11.37
C LEU A 487 -52.07 -18.29 -9.95
N SER A 488 -51.43 -17.63 -8.96
CA SER A 488 -52.04 -17.24 -7.67
C SER A 488 -51.05 -16.54 -6.72
N SER A 489 -51.58 -15.91 -5.66
CA SER A 489 -50.91 -15.14 -4.58
C SER A 489 -51.60 -15.54 -3.23
N PRO A 490 -51.34 -15.00 -2.01
CA PRO A 490 -50.60 -13.76 -1.65
C PRO A 490 -49.80 -13.70 -0.31
N VAL A 491 -48.96 -12.64 -0.19
CA VAL A 491 -48.69 -11.75 0.99
C VAL A 491 -48.40 -12.30 2.41
N THR A 492 -47.27 -11.88 3.01
CA THR A 492 -47.14 -11.32 4.40
C THR A 492 -45.75 -10.66 4.62
N VAL A 493 -45.54 -9.92 5.74
CA VAL A 493 -44.46 -8.91 5.89
C VAL A 493 -43.89 -8.80 7.32
N ALA A 494 -42.56 -8.65 7.45
CA ALA A 494 -41.77 -8.06 8.58
C ALA A 494 -41.66 -8.78 9.96
N PRO A 495 -40.67 -8.45 10.84
CA PRO A 495 -39.25 -8.11 10.58
C PRO A 495 -38.26 -8.89 11.54
N PRO A 496 -37.21 -8.38 12.26
CA PRO A 496 -35.96 -9.15 12.44
C PRO A 496 -35.53 -9.48 13.90
N THR A 497 -34.48 -10.29 14.09
CA THR A 497 -33.62 -10.28 15.31
C THR A 497 -32.25 -10.95 15.07
N PRO A 498 -31.16 -10.55 15.76
CA PRO A 498 -29.83 -11.16 15.63
C PRO A 498 -29.40 -11.98 16.87
N ARG A 499 -28.47 -12.94 16.69
CA ARG A 499 -27.51 -13.35 17.73
C ARG A 499 -26.35 -14.22 17.19
N TRP A 500 -25.12 -13.85 17.56
CA TRP A 500 -23.96 -14.76 17.58
C TRP A 500 -23.64 -15.09 19.04
N PRO A 501 -23.29 -16.34 19.39
CA PRO A 501 -22.52 -16.67 20.59
C PRO A 501 -21.01 -16.62 20.31
N ILE A 502 -20.20 -16.46 21.37
CA ILE A 502 -18.73 -16.38 21.33
C ILE A 502 -18.16 -17.50 22.22
N SER A 503 -16.86 -17.82 22.04
CA SER A 503 -15.99 -18.59 22.96
C SER A 503 -15.95 -20.13 22.72
N PRO A 504 -14.97 -20.88 23.28
CA PRO A 504 -13.64 -20.97 22.65
C PRO A 504 -13.00 -22.40 22.67
N THR A 505 -11.70 -22.47 22.31
CA THR A 505 -10.72 -23.55 22.56
C THR A 505 -10.84 -24.88 21.79
N ALA A 506 -9.74 -25.24 21.10
CA ALA A 506 -9.21 -26.62 21.00
C ALA A 506 -7.75 -26.58 20.48
N ARG A 507 -6.89 -27.52 20.93
CA ARG A 507 -5.65 -27.91 20.24
C ARG A 507 -5.94 -29.15 19.36
N PRO A 508 -5.09 -29.46 18.36
CA PRO A 508 -4.11 -30.52 18.60
C PRO A 508 -2.67 -30.08 18.20
N ALA A 509 -1.57 -30.62 18.71
CA ALA A 509 -1.27 -31.91 19.38
C ALA A 509 -1.11 -33.13 18.45
N GLY A 510 0.01 -33.14 17.71
CA GLY A 510 0.85 -34.33 17.48
C GLY A 510 0.35 -35.45 16.57
N LEU A 511 1.16 -35.80 15.57
CA LEU A 511 1.20 -37.17 15.06
C LEU A 511 2.65 -37.54 14.69
N GLU A 512 3.27 -38.40 15.49
CA GLU A 512 4.52 -39.08 15.10
C GLU A 512 4.20 -40.18 14.07
N ARG A 513 5.13 -40.43 13.14
CA ARG A 513 5.30 -41.76 12.55
C ARG A 513 6.71 -41.92 11.99
N SER A 514 7.41 -42.93 12.49
CA SER A 514 8.81 -43.24 12.16
C SER A 514 8.94 -44.67 11.64
N TYR A 515 9.90 -44.87 10.73
CA TYR A 515 10.43 -46.15 10.25
C TYR A 515 9.50 -47.08 9.45
N SER A 516 9.95 -47.37 8.22
CA SER A 516 10.27 -48.75 7.84
C SER A 516 11.58 -48.74 7.05
N ALA A 517 12.50 -49.64 7.36
CA ALA A 517 13.71 -49.86 6.58
C ALA A 517 13.55 -51.06 5.63
N ALA A 518 14.36 -51.11 4.57
CA ALA A 518 14.56 -52.28 3.72
C ALA A 518 16.03 -52.30 3.27
N SER A 519 16.59 -53.50 3.09
CA SER A 519 18.05 -53.71 2.92
C SER A 519 18.35 -54.95 2.06
N ARG A 520 19.60 -55.03 1.55
CA ARG A 520 20.20 -56.03 0.62
C ARG A 520 20.05 -55.68 -0.87
N GLY A 521 21.04 -55.90 -1.74
CA GLY A 521 22.46 -56.22 -1.50
C GLY A 521 23.07 -57.30 -2.43
N SER A 522 24.07 -56.89 -3.21
CA SER A 522 25.08 -57.67 -3.99
C SER A 522 26.00 -56.61 -4.66
N GLU A 523 27.32 -56.55 -4.56
CA GLU A 523 28.42 -57.54 -4.81
C GLU A 523 28.82 -57.69 -6.30
N GLU A 524 30.10 -58.06 -6.52
CA GLU A 524 30.90 -58.05 -7.77
C GLU A 524 31.34 -56.61 -8.21
N ASP A 525 32.62 -56.20 -8.30
CA ASP A 525 33.88 -56.72 -8.92
C ASP A 525 34.12 -56.09 -10.32
N GLU A 526 35.33 -55.70 -10.79
CA GLU A 526 36.69 -55.57 -10.22
C GLU A 526 37.52 -54.55 -11.11
N PHE A 527 38.86 -54.55 -10.99
CA PHE A 527 39.88 -54.12 -11.97
C PHE A 527 40.39 -52.65 -12.10
N ILE A 528 41.49 -52.40 -11.36
CA ILE A 528 42.80 -51.83 -11.78
C ILE A 528 42.86 -50.55 -12.66
N GLY A 529 43.58 -49.55 -12.14
CA GLY A 529 44.20 -48.47 -12.92
C GLY A 529 45.23 -47.67 -12.10
N GLN A 530 46.50 -48.11 -12.08
CA GLN A 530 47.61 -47.35 -11.48
C GLN A 530 48.14 -46.30 -12.46
N ASP A 531 48.54 -45.11 -11.99
CA ASP A 531 49.83 -44.55 -12.38
C ASP A 531 50.33 -43.38 -11.49
N HIS A 532 51.60 -43.46 -11.11
CA HIS A 532 52.42 -42.43 -10.45
C HIS A 532 53.88 -42.77 -10.82
N PRO A 533 54.73 -41.82 -11.26
CA PRO A 533 55.61 -41.20 -10.24
C PRO A 533 56.23 -39.80 -10.53
N MET A 534 56.46 -39.06 -9.44
CA MET A 534 57.71 -38.31 -9.09
C MET A 534 58.23 -37.04 -9.83
N TRP A 535 58.57 -36.04 -8.99
CA TRP A 535 59.79 -35.19 -8.98
C TRP A 535 60.04 -34.06 -10.03
N LYS A 536 60.03 -32.79 -9.57
CA LYS A 536 61.29 -32.07 -9.19
C LYS A 536 61.15 -30.65 -8.59
N ASN A 537 61.88 -30.46 -7.51
CA ASN A 537 62.59 -29.26 -6.99
C ASN A 537 62.52 -27.89 -7.71
N SER A 538 62.10 -26.90 -6.94
CA SER A 538 62.76 -25.59 -6.66
C SER A 538 63.60 -24.88 -7.74
N ARG A 539 63.21 -23.64 -8.04
CA ARG A 539 64.06 -22.44 -7.91
C ARG A 539 63.22 -21.21 -7.59
#